data_AF-A0A109QXA3-F1
#
_entry.id   AF-A0A109QXA3-F1
#
_cell.length_a   1.000
_cell.length_b   1.000
_cell.length_c   1.000
_cell.angle_alpha   90.00
_cell.angle_beta   90.00
_cell.angle_gamma   90.00
#
_symmetry.space_group_name_H-M   'P 1'
#
loop_
_entity.id
_entity.type
_entity.pdbx_description
1 polymer ?
#
loop_
_entity_poly.entity_id
_entity_poly.type
_entity_poly.pdbx_seq_one_letter_code
_entity_poly.pdbx_strand_id
1 'polypeptide(L)'
;MKRRDFLIGSATGIALLALTACTPTAPSPKPTATRTPAPLPTGVPKPLRLQRSNWGTDPFARGSFSYPRVGSTEDQRAQLRGSLGERLYFAGEATASDAPGTVQGAQGSGLRAALEIADSAAHGERIAVIGAGIAGLTAARQLREAGFEVVVVEARDRLGGRIHSVEGGSWPVPVELGPLFVSADSTLLAGQLALAGVGIAPFTRTEEVRTAAGTIVGPSDAGSTALASAGKWANEHPPDVSVAQALVDSGAAASLSTEPDANGVAPIDWLGHELDTVLQPASGASADVVSAEQLGTLVAGAASMSQIVTGGEHGLAGLIDSLADGLDVLVSSPVSTVMWGENGVSLRLAQGESLSADRVLVTIPLGVLQQESTLFEPALPGWKLDAIDAIGMGTVDTVWVQFAEAFWATDATVLSTIGPDSGQQNTGTPSATPSDEPTATPGSADQTAGRNPVAYWTNLAPLTGSPILVGTIAAEFAAELGALSDDEFTARVLASLAPYSPGADALGATSPAP
;
A
#
# COMPACT_ATOMS: atom_id res chain seq x y z
N MET A 1 61.85 -11.20 27.82
CA MET A 1 61.68 -11.77 29.17
C MET A 1 60.71 -10.89 29.97
N LYS A 2 59.64 -11.48 30.53
CA LYS A 2 58.80 -11.09 31.71
C LYS A 2 58.04 -9.73 31.65
N ARG A 3 56.69 -9.73 31.56
CA ARG A 3 55.62 -9.87 32.59
C ARG A 3 55.46 -8.65 33.54
N ARG A 4 54.40 -7.88 33.25
CA ARG A 4 53.27 -7.43 34.10
C ARG A 4 53.49 -6.50 35.31
N ASP A 5 52.48 -5.62 35.45
CA ASP A 5 51.97 -4.94 36.65
C ASP A 5 52.78 -3.68 37.09
N PHE A 6 52.21 -2.57 37.58
CA PHE A 6 50.87 -2.13 37.95
C PHE A 6 51.08 -0.71 38.55
N LEU A 7 50.31 0.31 38.16
CA LEU A 7 50.42 1.66 38.73
C LEU A 7 49.12 2.05 39.43
N ILE A 8 49.18 2.09 40.76
CA ILE A 8 48.29 2.84 41.65
C ILE A 8 48.84 4.28 41.73
N GLY A 9 47.95 5.27 41.60
CA GLY A 9 48.23 6.67 41.90
C GLY A 9 46.96 7.36 42.39
N SER A 10 46.95 7.71 43.67
CA SER A 10 45.83 8.19 44.48
C SER A 10 45.51 9.67 44.27
N ALA A 11 44.20 9.96 44.27
CA ALA A 11 43.45 11.07 44.87
C ALA A 11 44.05 12.47 45.13
N THR A 12 43.12 13.45 45.03
CA THR A 12 43.08 14.85 45.52
C THR A 12 43.76 15.90 44.64
N GLY A 13 43.15 17.04 44.28
CA GLY A 13 41.82 17.58 44.57
C GLY A 13 41.73 19.03 44.07
N ILE A 14 40.49 19.50 43.90
CA ILE A 14 40.01 20.89 44.09
C ILE A 14 40.61 21.98 43.19
N ALA A 15 39.83 22.45 42.22
CA ALA A 15 39.44 23.86 42.08
C ALA A 15 38.59 24.07 40.82
N LEU A 16 37.27 24.15 40.97
CA LEU A 16 36.44 24.86 40.01
C LEU A 16 35.10 25.21 40.63
N LEU A 17 34.80 26.52 40.60
CA LEU A 17 33.49 27.16 40.44
C LEU A 17 33.19 28.23 41.50
N ALA A 18 33.28 29.48 41.06
CA ALA A 18 32.33 30.52 41.42
C ALA A 18 32.30 31.55 40.29
N LEU A 19 31.17 31.61 39.57
CA LEU A 19 30.46 32.86 39.23
C LEU A 19 29.08 32.48 38.64
N THR A 20 28.09 32.72 39.48
CA THR A 20 26.67 33.04 39.24
C THR A 20 26.44 33.98 38.04
N ALA A 21 25.28 34.17 37.43
CA ALA A 21 23.94 33.60 37.44
C ALA A 21 23.20 34.35 36.31
N CYS A 22 22.46 33.64 35.45
CA CYS A 22 21.30 34.09 34.66
C CYS A 22 20.98 33.03 33.59
N THR A 23 20.47 31.87 34.03
CA THR A 23 19.79 30.92 33.16
C THR A 23 18.29 31.03 33.42
N PRO A 24 17.44 31.22 32.40
CA PRO A 24 16.00 31.18 32.60
C PRO A 24 15.65 29.79 33.15
N THR A 25 14.73 29.76 34.12
CA THR A 25 14.22 28.54 34.74
C THR A 25 13.96 27.47 33.69
N ALA A 26 14.63 26.31 33.83
CA ALA A 26 14.35 25.14 33.01
C ALA A 26 12.85 24.83 33.11
N PRO A 27 12.14 24.63 31.99
CA PRO A 27 10.72 24.32 32.05
C PRO A 27 10.52 23.03 32.86
N SER A 28 9.78 23.14 33.96
CA SER A 28 9.31 21.97 34.68
C SER A 28 8.52 21.10 33.70
N PRO A 29 8.83 19.80 33.53
CA PRO A 29 8.01 18.92 32.72
C PRO A 29 6.60 18.97 33.31
N LYS A 30 5.66 19.55 32.55
CA LYS A 30 4.24 19.34 32.84
C LYS A 30 4.02 17.84 32.59
N PRO A 31 3.48 17.08 33.55
CA PRO A 31 3.09 15.71 33.28
C PRO A 31 2.19 15.73 32.04
N THR A 32 2.60 15.00 31.01
CA THR A 32 1.73 14.72 29.86
C THR A 32 0.45 14.20 30.45
N ALA A 33 -0.67 14.89 30.19
CA ALA A 33 -1.97 14.40 30.62
C ALA A 33 -2.09 12.97 30.07
N THR A 34 -2.16 11.99 30.97
CA THR A 34 -2.55 10.63 30.60
C THR A 34 -3.97 10.76 30.06
N ARG A 35 -4.08 10.89 28.73
CA ARG A 35 -5.36 10.95 28.05
C ARG A 35 -6.03 9.62 28.38
N THR A 36 -7.15 9.69 29.07
CA THR A 36 -7.98 8.51 29.32
C THR A 36 -8.32 7.92 27.95
N PRO A 37 -8.14 6.61 27.72
CA PRO A 37 -8.52 5.98 26.46
C PRO A 37 -9.94 6.39 26.11
N ALA A 38 -10.17 6.84 24.88
CA ALA A 38 -11.52 7.07 24.41
C ALA A 38 -12.32 5.77 24.64
N PRO A 39 -13.53 5.82 25.22
CA PRO A 39 -14.34 4.62 25.36
C PRO A 39 -14.52 4.00 23.97
N LEU A 40 -14.43 2.67 23.91
CA LEU A 40 -14.80 1.92 22.70
C LEU A 40 -16.19 2.39 22.24
N PRO A 41 -16.44 2.52 20.93
CA PRO A 41 -17.77 2.75 20.40
C PRO A 41 -18.76 1.77 21.04
N THR A 42 -19.92 2.26 21.46
CA THR A 42 -20.94 1.44 22.13
C THR A 42 -21.33 0.26 21.23
N GLY A 43 -20.95 -0.95 21.61
CA GLY A 43 -21.41 -2.20 20.97
C GLY A 43 -20.30 -3.06 20.33
N VAL A 44 -19.16 -2.50 19.93
CA VAL A 44 -18.07 -3.29 19.32
C VAL A 44 -17.21 -3.94 20.42
N PRO A 45 -17.07 -5.28 20.46
CA PRO A 45 -16.24 -5.97 21.44
C PRO A 45 -14.76 -5.55 21.34
N LYS A 46 -14.01 -5.64 22.44
CA LYS A 46 -12.56 -5.44 22.39
C LYS A 46 -11.91 -6.55 21.55
N PRO A 47 -11.05 -6.23 20.56
CA PRO A 47 -10.35 -7.26 19.81
C PRO A 47 -9.36 -8.01 20.69
N LEU A 48 -9.16 -9.29 20.40
CA LEU A 48 -8.09 -10.09 20.99
C LEU A 48 -6.73 -9.64 20.46
N ARG A 49 -6.68 -9.32 19.16
CA ARG A 49 -5.46 -8.94 18.43
C ARG A 49 -5.82 -7.96 17.31
N LEU A 50 -4.88 -7.06 17.03
CA LEU A 50 -4.95 -6.13 15.92
C LEU A 50 -3.55 -5.98 15.33
N GLN A 51 -3.43 -6.04 14.01
CA GLN A 51 -2.18 -5.81 13.29
C GLN A 51 -2.47 -4.96 12.05
N ARG A 52 -1.65 -3.94 11.77
CA ARG A 52 -1.81 -3.08 10.58
C ARG A 52 -0.54 -3.01 9.74
N SER A 53 -0.70 -2.71 8.46
CA SER A 53 0.37 -2.17 7.60
C SER A 53 0.42 -0.64 7.67
N ASN A 54 1.50 -0.06 7.14
CA ASN A 54 1.63 1.39 6.93
C ASN A 54 2.61 1.63 5.76
N TRP A 55 2.17 1.34 4.54
CA TRP A 55 3.02 1.39 3.35
C TRP A 55 3.29 2.82 2.87
N GLY A 56 2.36 3.74 3.09
CA GLY A 56 2.47 5.12 2.63
C GLY A 56 3.64 5.88 3.29
N THR A 57 3.90 5.62 4.57
CA THR A 57 5.00 6.27 5.32
C THR A 57 6.25 5.41 5.46
N ASP A 58 6.23 4.16 5.00
CA ASP A 58 7.42 3.29 4.98
C ASP A 58 8.50 3.88 4.05
N PRO A 59 9.70 4.22 4.56
CA PRO A 59 10.74 4.91 3.80
C PRO A 59 11.30 4.09 2.63
N PHE A 60 11.13 2.77 2.66
CA PHE A 60 11.62 1.83 1.67
C PHE A 60 10.48 1.24 0.81
N ALA A 61 9.26 1.77 0.90
CA ALA A 61 8.13 1.44 0.03
C ALA A 61 7.46 2.67 -0.57
N ARG A 62 7.14 3.66 0.28
CA ARG A 62 6.47 4.92 -0.07
C ARG A 62 5.20 4.71 -0.91
N GLY A 63 4.38 3.78 -0.47
CA GLY A 63 3.14 3.36 -1.13
C GLY A 63 3.06 1.83 -1.31
N SER A 64 1.92 1.38 -1.82
CA SER A 64 1.56 -0.04 -1.93
C SER A 64 1.74 -0.59 -3.34
N PHE A 65 1.31 0.09 -4.39
CA PHE A 65 1.45 -0.37 -5.78
C PHE A 65 1.25 0.77 -6.79
N SER A 66 1.71 0.58 -8.04
CA SER A 66 1.52 1.58 -9.09
C SER A 66 0.10 1.56 -9.69
N TYR A 67 -0.38 2.71 -10.14
CA TYR A 67 -1.68 2.87 -10.80
C TYR A 67 -1.59 3.83 -12.00
N PRO A 68 -2.57 3.79 -12.94
CA PRO A 68 -2.61 4.72 -14.06
C PRO A 68 -3.08 6.11 -13.59
N ARG A 69 -2.14 7.02 -13.42
CA ARG A 69 -2.42 8.45 -13.16
C ARG A 69 -2.85 9.14 -14.45
N VAL A 70 -3.63 10.21 -14.36
CA VAL A 70 -3.93 11.07 -15.52
C VAL A 70 -2.67 11.41 -16.30
N GLY A 71 -2.67 11.15 -17.60
CA GLY A 71 -1.54 11.40 -18.51
C GLY A 71 -0.43 10.34 -18.49
N SER A 72 -0.53 9.30 -17.63
CA SER A 72 0.33 8.12 -17.73
C SER A 72 -0.07 7.28 -18.93
N THR A 73 0.90 6.78 -19.70
CA THR A 73 0.64 5.86 -20.82
C THR A 73 1.58 4.66 -20.75
N GLU A 74 1.31 3.63 -21.56
CA GLU A 74 2.21 2.48 -21.66
C GLU A 74 3.60 2.88 -22.19
N ASP A 75 3.74 3.98 -22.94
CA ASP A 75 5.05 4.47 -23.38
C ASP A 75 5.91 4.93 -22.20
N GLN A 76 5.35 5.63 -21.21
CA GLN A 76 6.09 5.98 -19.99
C GLN A 76 6.45 4.73 -19.19
N ARG A 77 5.57 3.73 -19.16
CA ARG A 77 5.89 2.44 -18.51
C ARG A 77 7.03 1.70 -19.22
N ALA A 78 7.02 1.70 -20.56
CA ALA A 78 8.08 1.13 -21.38
C ALA A 78 9.41 1.91 -21.20
N GLN A 79 9.36 3.22 -21.08
CA GLN A 79 10.53 4.05 -20.76
C GLN A 79 11.09 3.72 -19.36
N LEU A 80 10.24 3.62 -18.34
CA LEU A 80 10.67 3.22 -16.99
C LEU A 80 11.38 1.86 -17.03
N ARG A 81 10.83 0.91 -17.78
CA ARG A 81 11.36 -0.45 -17.99
C ARG A 81 12.72 -0.49 -18.68
N GLY A 82 13.00 0.44 -19.59
CA GLY A 82 14.19 0.42 -20.45
C GLY A 82 15.52 0.42 -19.68
N SER A 83 16.49 -0.38 -20.12
CA SER A 83 17.83 -0.40 -19.53
C SER A 83 18.68 0.81 -19.97
N LEU A 84 19.75 1.09 -19.23
CA LEU A 84 20.71 2.16 -19.56
C LEU A 84 22.12 1.60 -19.68
N GLY A 85 22.74 1.86 -20.83
CA GLY A 85 24.16 1.59 -21.09
C GLY A 85 24.57 0.12 -20.94
N GLU A 86 23.64 -0.83 -20.98
CA GLU A 86 23.89 -2.24 -20.65
C GLU A 86 24.51 -2.45 -19.26
N ARG A 87 24.15 -1.55 -18.32
CA ARG A 87 24.67 -1.55 -16.93
C ARG A 87 23.56 -1.46 -15.91
N LEU A 88 22.57 -0.58 -16.14
CA LEU A 88 21.41 -0.41 -15.26
C LEU A 88 20.17 -1.05 -15.89
N TYR A 89 19.53 -1.94 -15.15
CA TYR A 89 18.27 -2.57 -15.52
C TYR A 89 17.22 -2.26 -14.45
N PHE A 90 15.95 -2.31 -14.82
CA PHE A 90 14.83 -1.98 -13.92
C PHE A 90 13.80 -3.10 -13.95
N ALA A 91 13.33 -3.50 -12.77
CA ALA A 91 12.21 -4.42 -12.60
C ALA A 91 11.35 -4.02 -11.39
N GLY A 92 10.17 -4.62 -11.27
CA GLY A 92 9.15 -4.27 -10.29
C GLY A 92 7.80 -4.07 -10.98
N GLU A 93 6.71 -4.11 -10.21
CA GLU A 93 5.35 -4.04 -10.76
C GLU A 93 5.08 -2.75 -11.56
N ALA A 94 5.74 -1.64 -11.22
CA ALA A 94 5.65 -0.40 -11.99
C ALA A 94 6.24 -0.53 -13.41
N THR A 95 7.12 -1.50 -13.66
CA THR A 95 7.72 -1.76 -14.97
C THR A 95 6.96 -2.82 -15.78
N ALA A 96 5.98 -3.50 -15.19
CA ALA A 96 5.31 -4.65 -15.81
C ALA A 96 4.37 -4.23 -16.93
N SER A 97 4.48 -4.81 -18.12
CA SER A 97 3.52 -4.63 -19.23
C SER A 97 2.17 -5.27 -18.91
N ASP A 98 2.24 -6.43 -18.25
CA ASP A 98 1.09 -7.25 -17.92
C ASP A 98 0.85 -7.23 -16.41
N ALA A 99 -0.37 -6.92 -16.02
CA ALA A 99 -0.81 -6.80 -14.63
C ALA A 99 0.10 -5.88 -13.76
N PRO A 100 0.31 -4.59 -14.14
CA PRO A 100 0.97 -3.62 -13.27
C PRO A 100 0.23 -3.50 -11.93
N GLY A 101 0.96 -3.15 -10.87
CA GLY A 101 0.40 -3.08 -9.52
C GLY A 101 0.26 -4.41 -8.78
N THR A 102 0.67 -5.54 -9.37
CA THR A 102 0.41 -6.87 -8.81
C THR A 102 1.68 -7.68 -8.48
N VAL A 103 1.52 -8.75 -7.70
CA VAL A 103 2.59 -9.72 -7.38
C VAL A 103 3.11 -10.40 -8.64
N GLN A 104 2.21 -10.86 -9.51
CA GLN A 104 2.56 -11.52 -10.77
C GLN A 104 3.25 -10.55 -11.76
N GLY A 105 2.84 -9.28 -11.80
CA GLY A 105 3.50 -8.26 -12.61
C GLY A 105 4.92 -8.01 -12.13
N ALA A 106 5.13 -7.89 -10.80
CA ALA A 106 6.46 -7.78 -10.22
C ALA A 106 7.34 -8.99 -10.54
N GLN A 107 6.83 -10.21 -10.34
CA GLN A 107 7.54 -11.44 -10.65
C GLN A 107 7.91 -11.56 -12.14
N GLY A 108 6.95 -11.36 -13.04
CA GLY A 108 7.17 -11.40 -14.48
C GLY A 108 8.20 -10.36 -14.95
N SER A 109 8.17 -9.15 -14.38
CA SER A 109 9.16 -8.12 -14.67
C SER A 109 10.58 -8.48 -14.21
N GLY A 110 10.72 -9.21 -13.10
CA GLY A 110 12.00 -9.73 -12.62
C GLY A 110 12.58 -10.79 -13.55
N LEU A 111 11.73 -11.74 -13.98
CA LEU A 111 12.12 -12.75 -14.97
C LEU A 111 12.57 -12.12 -16.29
N ARG A 112 11.79 -11.14 -16.80
CA ARG A 112 12.15 -10.37 -17.99
C ARG A 112 13.53 -9.73 -17.86
N ALA A 113 13.77 -8.98 -16.78
CA ALA A 113 15.03 -8.28 -16.59
C ALA A 113 16.22 -9.24 -16.46
N ALA A 114 16.05 -10.40 -15.83
CA ALA A 114 17.07 -11.43 -15.80
C ALA A 114 17.41 -11.96 -17.20
N LEU A 115 16.42 -12.15 -18.07
CA LEU A 115 16.66 -12.57 -19.46
C LEU A 115 17.37 -11.48 -20.27
N GLU A 116 17.00 -10.21 -20.11
CA GLU A 116 17.68 -9.08 -20.76
C GLU A 116 19.15 -8.96 -20.32
N ILE A 117 19.43 -9.18 -19.04
CA ILE A 117 20.79 -9.22 -18.51
C ILE A 117 21.54 -10.42 -19.09
N ALA A 118 20.94 -11.61 -19.06
CA ALA A 118 21.59 -12.83 -19.55
C ALA A 118 21.93 -12.79 -21.05
N ASP A 119 21.12 -12.10 -21.87
CA ASP A 119 21.36 -11.95 -23.30
C ASP A 119 22.53 -11.01 -23.62
N SER A 120 22.81 -10.05 -22.73
CA SER A 120 23.82 -9.00 -22.95
C SER A 120 25.08 -9.15 -22.09
N ALA A 121 25.05 -9.95 -21.03
CA ALA A 121 26.17 -10.18 -20.11
C ALA A 121 27.10 -11.31 -20.56
N ALA A 122 28.42 -11.13 -20.36
CA ALA A 122 29.38 -12.20 -20.52
C ALA A 122 29.28 -13.21 -19.36
N HIS A 123 29.58 -14.48 -19.65
CA HIS A 123 29.53 -15.54 -18.64
C HIS A 123 30.47 -15.23 -17.46
N GLY A 124 29.97 -15.41 -16.23
CA GLY A 124 30.72 -15.14 -15.00
C GLY A 124 30.77 -13.67 -14.59
N GLU A 125 30.12 -12.75 -15.32
CA GLU A 125 29.90 -11.38 -14.84
C GLU A 125 29.16 -11.39 -13.49
N ARG A 126 29.50 -10.40 -12.65
CA ARG A 126 28.90 -10.15 -11.35
C ARG A 126 27.73 -9.20 -11.48
N ILE A 127 26.55 -9.65 -11.05
CA ILE A 127 25.31 -8.90 -11.11
C ILE A 127 24.87 -8.54 -9.69
N ALA A 128 24.71 -7.25 -9.42
CA ALA A 128 24.08 -6.78 -8.19
C ALA A 128 22.56 -6.63 -8.40
N VAL A 129 21.76 -7.04 -7.43
CA VAL A 129 20.30 -6.80 -7.43
C VAL A 129 19.96 -5.94 -6.21
N ILE A 130 19.36 -4.77 -6.42
CA ILE A 130 18.93 -3.90 -5.33
C ILE A 130 17.45 -4.18 -5.02
N GLY A 131 17.19 -4.69 -3.82
CA GLY A 131 15.88 -5.08 -3.30
C GLY A 131 15.66 -6.60 -3.33
N ALA A 132 15.33 -7.18 -2.18
CA ALA A 132 14.96 -8.59 -2.02
C ALA A 132 13.43 -8.78 -1.98
N GLY A 133 12.70 -8.01 -2.78
CA GLY A 133 11.29 -8.29 -3.09
C GLY A 133 11.15 -9.37 -4.16
N ILE A 134 9.90 -9.76 -4.47
CA ILE A 134 9.64 -10.84 -5.44
C ILE A 134 10.28 -10.62 -6.82
N ALA A 135 10.32 -9.38 -7.33
CA ALA A 135 10.96 -9.05 -8.60
C ALA A 135 12.48 -9.32 -8.54
N GLY A 136 13.15 -8.82 -7.50
CA GLY A 136 14.59 -8.99 -7.31
C GLY A 136 14.99 -10.43 -7.06
N LEU A 137 14.28 -11.14 -6.18
CA LEU A 137 14.58 -12.55 -5.87
C LEU A 137 14.32 -13.47 -7.06
N THR A 138 13.24 -13.22 -7.83
CA THR A 138 12.98 -13.97 -9.07
C THR A 138 14.12 -13.78 -10.07
N ALA A 139 14.55 -12.53 -10.27
CA ALA A 139 15.64 -12.22 -11.20
C ALA A 139 16.97 -12.83 -10.72
N ALA A 140 17.29 -12.70 -9.43
CA ALA A 140 18.52 -13.19 -8.84
C ALA A 140 18.63 -14.72 -8.97
N ARG A 141 17.54 -15.45 -8.71
CA ARG A 141 17.49 -16.90 -8.92
C ARG A 141 17.74 -17.26 -10.39
N GLN A 142 17.03 -16.62 -11.31
CA GLN A 142 17.17 -16.91 -12.74
C GLN A 142 18.60 -16.66 -13.24
N LEU A 143 19.25 -15.59 -12.77
CA LEU A 143 20.64 -15.26 -13.11
C LEU A 143 21.63 -16.24 -12.49
N ARG A 144 21.41 -16.68 -11.24
CA ARG A 144 22.24 -17.71 -10.60
C ARG A 144 22.15 -19.05 -11.34
N GLU A 145 20.96 -19.46 -11.74
CA GLU A 145 20.75 -20.68 -12.54
C GLU A 145 21.40 -20.58 -13.92
N ALA A 146 21.48 -19.37 -14.49
CA ALA A 146 22.21 -19.10 -15.74
C ALA A 146 23.75 -19.02 -15.56
N GLY A 147 24.26 -19.15 -14.33
CA GLY A 147 25.69 -19.23 -14.03
C GLY A 147 26.39 -17.89 -13.78
N PHE A 148 25.64 -16.81 -13.55
CA PHE A 148 26.23 -15.52 -13.14
C PHE A 148 26.58 -15.50 -11.65
N GLU A 149 27.55 -14.66 -11.26
CA GLU A 149 27.75 -14.33 -9.84
C GLU A 149 26.69 -13.29 -9.45
N VAL A 150 25.86 -13.59 -8.46
CA VAL A 150 24.77 -12.69 -8.05
C VAL A 150 24.84 -12.41 -6.56
N VAL A 151 24.70 -11.13 -6.22
CA VAL A 151 24.50 -10.64 -4.85
C VAL A 151 23.24 -9.78 -4.81
N VAL A 152 22.37 -10.04 -3.84
CA VAL A 152 21.16 -9.25 -3.59
C VAL A 152 21.43 -8.34 -2.39
N VAL A 153 21.08 -7.06 -2.50
CA VAL A 153 21.25 -6.06 -1.43
C VAL A 153 19.88 -5.55 -1.02
N GLU A 154 19.49 -5.79 0.23
CA GLU A 154 18.20 -5.41 0.80
C GLU A 154 18.39 -4.35 1.89
N ALA A 155 17.58 -3.29 1.81
CA ALA A 155 17.65 -2.19 2.75
C ALA A 155 17.14 -2.57 4.15
N ARG A 156 16.08 -3.39 4.22
CA ARG A 156 15.48 -3.86 5.46
C ARG A 156 16.26 -5.03 6.06
N ASP A 157 15.99 -5.32 7.32
CA ASP A 157 16.43 -6.54 8.03
C ASP A 157 15.62 -7.79 7.65
N ARG A 158 14.65 -7.66 6.73
CA ARG A 158 13.78 -8.73 6.24
C ARG A 158 13.68 -8.73 4.73
N LEU A 159 13.34 -9.90 4.18
CA LEU A 159 13.06 -10.08 2.75
C LEU A 159 11.60 -9.72 2.41
N GLY A 160 11.26 -9.84 1.13
CA GLY A 160 9.88 -9.80 0.62
C GLY A 160 9.38 -8.42 0.20
N GLY A 161 10.01 -7.35 0.68
CA GLY A 161 9.61 -5.98 0.35
C GLY A 161 8.16 -5.70 0.81
N ARG A 162 7.26 -5.51 -0.15
CA ARG A 162 5.82 -5.30 0.09
C ARG A 162 5.03 -6.60 0.30
N ILE A 163 5.65 -7.76 0.11
CA ILE A 163 5.12 -9.04 0.62
C ILE A 163 5.63 -9.18 2.05
N HIS A 164 4.71 -9.16 3.01
CA HIS A 164 5.05 -9.19 4.43
C HIS A 164 4.00 -9.99 5.19
N SER A 165 4.35 -11.24 5.48
CA SER A 165 3.57 -12.13 6.32
C SER A 165 4.09 -12.01 7.76
N VAL A 166 3.19 -11.78 8.72
CA VAL A 166 3.50 -11.82 10.14
C VAL A 166 3.19 -13.22 10.65
N GLU A 167 4.26 -13.92 11.03
CA GLU A 167 4.21 -15.27 11.56
C GLU A 167 4.16 -15.27 13.09
N GLY A 168 3.58 -16.33 13.66
CA GLY A 168 3.50 -16.51 15.10
C GLY A 168 2.45 -15.64 15.80
N GLY A 169 2.56 -15.49 17.12
CA GLY A 169 1.66 -14.62 17.88
C GLY A 169 0.23 -15.14 18.05
N SER A 170 0.01 -16.44 18.26
CA SER A 170 -1.32 -17.01 18.55
C SER A 170 -2.44 -16.66 17.55
N TRP A 171 -2.10 -16.12 16.37
CA TRP A 171 -3.01 -15.98 15.25
C TRP A 171 -3.31 -17.37 14.68
N PRO A 172 -4.55 -17.64 14.26
CA PRO A 172 -4.93 -18.96 13.73
C PRO A 172 -4.46 -19.16 12.28
N VAL A 173 -4.10 -18.09 11.58
CA VAL A 173 -3.53 -18.08 10.22
C VAL A 173 -2.43 -17.01 10.13
N PRO A 174 -1.46 -17.12 9.21
CA PRO A 174 -0.51 -16.05 8.94
C PRO A 174 -1.23 -14.75 8.56
N VAL A 175 -0.73 -13.63 9.09
CA VAL A 175 -1.29 -12.31 8.81
C VAL A 175 -0.57 -11.70 7.62
N GLU A 176 -1.27 -11.50 6.50
CA GLU A 176 -0.70 -10.86 5.31
C GLU A 176 -0.89 -9.34 5.37
N LEU A 177 0.19 -8.60 5.65
CA LEU A 177 0.18 -7.13 5.71
C LEU A 177 0.40 -6.47 4.34
N GLY A 178 0.79 -7.27 3.35
CA GLY A 178 0.91 -6.86 1.96
C GLY A 178 -0.25 -7.40 1.12
N PRO A 179 0.02 -8.17 0.05
CA PRO A 179 -1.03 -8.75 -0.76
C PRO A 179 -1.75 -9.89 -0.03
N LEU A 180 -3.08 -9.78 0.07
CA LEU A 180 -3.96 -10.84 0.55
C LEU A 180 -4.59 -11.65 -0.58
N PHE A 181 -4.75 -11.02 -1.75
CA PHE A 181 -5.32 -11.63 -2.94
C PHE A 181 -4.24 -11.80 -4.02
N VAL A 182 -4.39 -12.85 -4.81
CA VAL A 182 -3.58 -13.13 -6.01
C VAL A 182 -4.50 -13.43 -7.19
N SER A 183 -4.02 -13.18 -8.41
CA SER A 183 -4.76 -13.50 -9.62
C SER A 183 -4.76 -15.01 -9.88
N ALA A 184 -5.89 -15.53 -10.35
CA ALA A 184 -6.00 -16.91 -10.82
C ALA A 184 -5.32 -17.14 -12.18
N ASP A 185 -4.99 -16.07 -12.91
CA ASP A 185 -4.57 -16.13 -14.31
C ASP A 185 -3.06 -16.37 -14.48
N SER A 186 -2.28 -16.29 -13.40
CA SER A 186 -0.83 -16.51 -13.44
C SER A 186 -0.45 -17.94 -13.08
N THR A 187 -0.17 -18.75 -14.11
CA THR A 187 0.31 -20.13 -13.94
C THR A 187 1.68 -20.21 -13.28
N LEU A 188 2.57 -19.25 -13.56
CA LEU A 188 3.90 -19.15 -12.94
C LEU A 188 3.77 -18.93 -11.43
N LEU A 189 3.01 -17.92 -11.02
CA LEU A 189 2.83 -17.59 -9.61
C LEU A 189 2.13 -18.75 -8.88
N ALA A 190 1.06 -19.31 -9.46
CA ALA A 190 0.34 -20.44 -8.87
C ALA A 190 1.25 -21.66 -8.65
N GLY A 191 2.10 -22.00 -9.62
CA GLY A 191 3.05 -23.11 -9.50
C GLY A 191 4.07 -22.88 -8.39
N GLN A 192 4.61 -21.66 -8.27
CA GLN A 192 5.58 -21.34 -7.23
C GLN A 192 4.97 -21.27 -5.83
N LEU A 193 3.75 -20.74 -5.70
CA LEU A 193 3.00 -20.78 -4.44
C LEU A 193 2.80 -22.23 -3.97
N ALA A 194 2.40 -23.12 -4.87
CA ALA A 194 2.23 -24.54 -4.54
C ALA A 194 3.55 -25.21 -4.12
N LEU A 195 4.66 -24.93 -4.81
CA LEU A 195 5.98 -25.46 -4.46
C LEU A 195 6.50 -24.92 -3.12
N ALA A 196 6.16 -23.66 -2.80
CA ALA A 196 6.50 -23.03 -1.53
C ALA A 196 5.54 -23.41 -0.37
N GLY A 197 4.54 -24.27 -0.63
CA GLY A 197 3.57 -24.69 0.39
C GLY A 197 2.60 -23.59 0.80
N VAL A 198 2.41 -22.55 -0.04
CA VAL A 198 1.44 -21.48 0.21
C VAL A 198 0.05 -21.91 -0.22
N GLY A 199 -0.86 -21.96 0.75
CA GLY A 199 -2.28 -22.22 0.55
C GLY A 199 -2.99 -21.01 -0.04
N ILE A 200 -3.67 -21.25 -1.15
CA ILE A 200 -4.63 -20.31 -1.76
C ILE A 200 -5.98 -21.00 -1.91
N ALA A 201 -7.06 -20.22 -1.85
CA ALA A 201 -8.39 -20.70 -2.15
C ALA A 201 -9.16 -19.70 -3.03
N PRO A 202 -10.13 -20.18 -3.83
CA PRO A 202 -11.07 -19.28 -4.49
C PRO A 202 -11.81 -18.42 -3.48
N PHE A 203 -11.91 -17.12 -3.77
CA PHE A 203 -12.64 -16.17 -2.97
C PHE A 203 -13.85 -15.65 -3.75
N THR A 204 -15.03 -16.06 -3.33
CA THR A 204 -16.29 -15.53 -3.86
C THR A 204 -16.70 -14.33 -3.03
N ARG A 205 -16.78 -13.15 -3.65
CA ARG A 205 -17.29 -11.94 -2.99
C ARG A 205 -18.81 -12.02 -2.85
N THR A 206 -19.29 -12.21 -1.62
CA THR A 206 -20.68 -11.98 -1.24
C THR A 206 -20.75 -10.73 -0.40
N GLU A 207 -21.43 -9.71 -0.92
CA GLU A 207 -21.45 -8.38 -0.32
C GLU A 207 -22.65 -8.20 0.61
N GLU A 208 -22.39 -7.61 1.78
CA GLU A 208 -23.42 -7.05 2.64
C GLU A 208 -23.10 -5.57 2.88
N VAL A 209 -24.00 -4.71 2.42
CA VAL A 209 -23.90 -3.26 2.58
C VAL A 209 -24.87 -2.83 3.67
N ARG A 210 -24.39 -2.04 4.63
CA ARG A 210 -25.22 -1.49 5.72
C ARG A 210 -25.16 0.03 5.76
N THR A 211 -26.26 0.67 6.16
CA THR A 211 -26.21 2.09 6.53
C THR A 211 -25.42 2.29 7.83
N ALA A 212 -25.06 3.53 8.16
CA ALA A 212 -24.46 3.86 9.45
C ALA A 212 -25.33 3.44 10.67
N ALA A 213 -26.65 3.32 10.47
CA ALA A 213 -27.59 2.85 11.49
C ALA A 213 -27.62 1.31 11.62
N GLY A 214 -26.94 0.57 10.74
CA GLY A 214 -26.94 -0.90 10.71
C GLY A 214 -27.99 -1.53 9.79
N THR A 215 -28.88 -0.74 9.18
CA THR A 215 -29.87 -1.25 8.22
C THR A 215 -29.18 -1.86 7.01
N ILE A 216 -29.44 -3.14 6.73
CA ILE A 216 -28.97 -3.82 5.52
C ILE A 216 -29.68 -3.23 4.30
N VAL A 217 -28.92 -2.88 3.26
CA VAL A 217 -29.45 -2.38 1.99
C VAL A 217 -29.03 -3.28 0.84
N GLY A 218 -29.91 -3.41 -0.16
CA GLY A 218 -29.60 -4.16 -1.37
C GLY A 218 -28.60 -3.41 -2.25
N PRO A 219 -27.67 -4.10 -2.92
CA PRO A 219 -26.70 -3.45 -3.81
C PRO A 219 -27.40 -2.75 -4.98
N SER A 220 -26.84 -1.62 -5.43
CA SER A 220 -27.25 -0.91 -6.63
C SER A 220 -26.10 -0.80 -7.61
N ASP A 221 -26.41 -0.89 -8.90
CA ASP A 221 -25.46 -0.70 -10.01
C ASP A 221 -25.30 0.78 -10.42
N ALA A 222 -25.92 1.72 -9.70
CA ALA A 222 -25.86 3.14 -10.01
C ALA A 222 -24.41 3.67 -10.04
N GLY A 223 -23.60 3.31 -9.04
CA GLY A 223 -22.19 3.72 -8.95
C GLY A 223 -21.34 3.09 -10.06
N SER A 224 -21.40 1.77 -10.21
CA SER A 224 -20.65 1.05 -11.24
C SER A 224 -21.03 1.49 -12.66
N THR A 225 -22.31 1.80 -12.91
CA THR A 225 -22.79 2.32 -14.20
C THR A 225 -22.29 3.74 -14.46
N ALA A 226 -22.24 4.59 -13.44
CA ALA A 226 -21.70 5.94 -13.56
C ALA A 226 -20.19 5.91 -13.85
N LEU A 227 -19.41 5.06 -13.18
CA LEU A 227 -17.99 4.84 -13.49
C LEU A 227 -17.78 4.31 -14.90
N ALA A 228 -18.56 3.31 -15.33
CA ALA A 228 -18.49 2.79 -16.69
C ALA A 228 -18.80 3.87 -17.75
N SER A 229 -19.78 4.74 -17.46
CA SER A 229 -20.14 5.86 -18.34
C SER A 229 -19.02 6.91 -18.42
N ALA A 230 -18.39 7.25 -17.29
CA ALA A 230 -17.25 8.16 -17.25
C ALA A 230 -16.04 7.61 -18.03
N GLY A 231 -15.71 6.33 -17.83
CA GLY A 231 -14.62 5.68 -18.57
C GLY A 231 -14.89 5.62 -20.07
N LYS A 232 -16.13 5.30 -20.48
CA LYS A 232 -16.52 5.33 -21.89
C LYS A 232 -16.39 6.74 -22.48
N TRP A 233 -16.89 7.75 -21.77
CA TRP A 233 -16.81 9.13 -22.21
C TRP A 233 -15.36 9.58 -22.42
N ALA A 234 -14.46 9.28 -21.46
CA ALA A 234 -13.04 9.65 -21.56
C ALA A 234 -12.35 9.02 -22.79
N ASN A 235 -12.65 7.75 -23.09
CA ASN A 235 -12.13 7.07 -24.28
C ASN A 235 -12.59 7.72 -25.60
N GLU A 236 -13.71 8.45 -25.60
CA GLU A 236 -14.24 9.15 -26.77
C GLU A 236 -13.78 10.62 -26.87
N HIS A 237 -13.14 11.16 -25.82
CA HIS A 237 -12.82 12.60 -25.68
C HIS A 237 -11.38 12.87 -25.22
N PRO A 238 -10.35 12.66 -26.06
CA PRO A 238 -8.97 13.01 -25.71
C PRO A 238 -8.75 14.53 -25.59
N PRO A 239 -7.80 15.01 -24.77
CA PRO A 239 -6.81 14.23 -23.99
C PRO A 239 -7.40 13.62 -22.70
N ASP A 240 -6.68 12.66 -22.10
CA ASP A 240 -7.05 12.01 -20.84
C ASP A 240 -7.34 13.00 -19.71
N VAL A 241 -8.32 12.65 -18.86
CA VAL A 241 -8.75 13.43 -17.69
C VAL A 241 -8.91 12.50 -16.48
N SER A 242 -9.10 13.08 -15.29
CA SER A 242 -9.36 12.29 -14.10
C SER A 242 -10.74 11.64 -14.12
N VAL A 243 -10.92 10.54 -13.37
CA VAL A 243 -12.24 9.91 -13.17
C VAL A 243 -13.25 10.92 -12.61
N ALA A 244 -12.84 11.77 -11.65
CA ALA A 244 -13.69 12.82 -11.11
C ALA A 244 -14.17 13.80 -12.18
N GLN A 245 -13.26 14.26 -13.06
CA GLN A 245 -13.60 15.16 -14.15
C GLN A 245 -14.51 14.48 -15.18
N ALA A 246 -14.22 13.23 -15.55
CA ALA A 246 -15.04 12.48 -16.50
C ALA A 246 -16.46 12.20 -15.98
N LEU A 247 -16.64 11.97 -14.66
CA LEU A 247 -17.96 11.82 -14.03
C LEU A 247 -18.80 13.10 -14.15
N VAL A 248 -18.15 14.28 -14.08
CA VAL A 248 -18.80 15.59 -14.26
C VAL A 248 -19.12 15.84 -15.73
N ASP A 249 -18.12 15.71 -16.62
CA ASP A 249 -18.26 16.10 -18.03
C ASP A 249 -19.17 15.16 -18.82
N SER A 250 -19.21 13.87 -18.46
CA SER A 250 -20.18 12.93 -19.03
C SER A 250 -21.61 13.17 -18.56
N GLY A 251 -21.80 13.96 -17.49
CA GLY A 251 -23.07 14.12 -16.80
C GLY A 251 -23.50 12.89 -16.00
N ALA A 252 -22.65 11.87 -15.87
CA ALA A 252 -22.97 10.63 -15.16
C ALA A 252 -23.33 10.88 -13.69
N ALA A 253 -22.53 11.67 -12.97
CA ALA A 253 -22.82 12.02 -11.58
C ALA A 253 -24.10 12.86 -11.45
N ALA A 254 -24.30 13.85 -12.32
CA ALA A 254 -25.47 14.73 -12.31
C ALA A 254 -26.78 14.01 -12.67
N SER A 255 -26.70 12.84 -13.30
CA SER A 255 -27.87 12.03 -13.65
C SER A 255 -28.43 11.21 -12.49
N LEU A 256 -27.67 11.06 -11.39
CA LEU A 256 -28.07 10.28 -10.23
C LEU A 256 -28.94 11.11 -9.28
N SER A 257 -30.03 10.52 -8.79
CA SER A 257 -30.91 11.15 -7.81
C SER A 257 -30.21 11.35 -6.47
N THR A 258 -30.43 12.51 -5.86
CA THR A 258 -30.04 12.83 -4.47
C THR A 258 -31.13 12.50 -3.46
N GLU A 259 -32.33 12.16 -3.91
CA GLU A 259 -33.44 11.76 -3.04
C GLU A 259 -33.24 10.33 -2.53
N PRO A 260 -33.24 10.10 -1.20
CA PRO A 260 -33.11 8.78 -0.61
C PRO A 260 -34.30 7.87 -0.91
N ASP A 261 -34.03 6.58 -1.04
CA ASP A 261 -35.04 5.52 -1.14
C ASP A 261 -35.69 5.20 0.23
N ALA A 262 -36.51 4.14 0.27
CA ALA A 262 -37.17 3.69 1.49
C ALA A 262 -36.20 3.23 2.60
N ASN A 263 -34.94 2.94 2.25
CA ASN A 263 -33.88 2.56 3.18
C ASN A 263 -33.00 3.75 3.58
N GLY A 264 -33.29 4.96 3.08
CA GLY A 264 -32.54 6.17 3.38
C GLY A 264 -31.24 6.31 2.58
N VAL A 265 -31.11 5.62 1.45
CA VAL A 265 -29.94 5.69 0.56
C VAL A 265 -30.33 6.26 -0.79
N ALA A 266 -29.62 7.29 -1.26
CA ALA A 266 -29.84 7.88 -2.57
C ALA A 266 -28.96 7.19 -3.64
N PRO A 267 -29.38 7.15 -4.92
CA PRO A 267 -28.54 6.67 -6.01
C PRO A 267 -27.15 7.34 -6.10
N ILE A 268 -27.02 8.61 -5.72
CA ILE A 268 -25.71 9.29 -5.65
C ILE A 268 -24.78 8.71 -4.58
N ASP A 269 -25.32 8.20 -3.47
CA ASP A 269 -24.52 7.59 -2.39
C ASP A 269 -23.84 6.30 -2.89
N TRP A 270 -24.45 5.60 -3.84
CA TRP A 270 -23.85 4.44 -4.50
C TRP A 270 -22.66 4.80 -5.39
N LEU A 271 -22.62 6.03 -5.94
CA LEU A 271 -21.40 6.50 -6.62
C LEU A 271 -20.27 6.72 -5.61
N GLY A 272 -20.55 7.36 -4.47
CA GLY A 272 -19.56 7.51 -3.39
C GLY A 272 -19.06 6.16 -2.88
N HIS A 273 -19.97 5.22 -2.64
CA HIS A 273 -19.65 3.85 -2.24
C HIS A 273 -18.78 3.12 -3.28
N GLU A 274 -19.08 3.22 -4.58
CA GLU A 274 -18.26 2.60 -5.62
C GLU A 274 -16.85 3.22 -5.70
N LEU A 275 -16.76 4.55 -5.56
CA LEU A 275 -15.46 5.25 -5.51
C LEU A 275 -14.61 4.77 -4.33
N ASP A 276 -15.23 4.59 -3.17
CA ASP A 276 -14.54 4.22 -1.92
C ASP A 276 -14.22 2.72 -1.83
N THR A 277 -15.09 1.86 -2.37
CA THR A 277 -14.98 0.40 -2.20
C THR A 277 -14.37 -0.32 -3.40
N VAL A 278 -14.34 0.32 -4.58
CA VAL A 278 -13.81 -0.25 -5.81
C VAL A 278 -12.65 0.57 -6.35
N LEU A 279 -12.86 1.85 -6.69
CA LEU A 279 -11.83 2.66 -7.35
C LEU A 279 -10.60 2.90 -6.47
N GLN A 280 -10.81 3.38 -5.24
CA GLN A 280 -9.70 3.69 -4.34
C GLN A 280 -8.95 2.42 -3.92
N PRO A 281 -9.57 1.28 -3.60
CA PRO A 281 -8.83 0.04 -3.32
C PRO A 281 -8.10 -0.52 -4.55
N ALA A 282 -8.61 -0.31 -5.77
CA ALA A 282 -7.95 -0.77 -7.00
C ALA A 282 -6.73 0.09 -7.38
N SER A 283 -6.74 1.38 -7.06
CA SER A 283 -5.69 2.34 -7.45
C SER A 283 -4.79 2.79 -6.29
N GLY A 284 -5.26 2.70 -5.06
CA GLY A 284 -4.69 3.38 -3.90
C GLY A 284 -4.76 4.91 -3.99
N ALA A 285 -5.65 5.48 -4.80
CA ALA A 285 -5.71 6.92 -5.07
C ALA A 285 -7.15 7.45 -5.27
N SER A 286 -7.34 8.76 -5.07
CA SER A 286 -8.64 9.44 -5.31
C SER A 286 -8.98 9.50 -6.81
N ALA A 287 -10.28 9.58 -7.11
CA ALA A 287 -10.82 9.83 -8.44
C ALA A 287 -10.25 11.10 -9.12
N ASP A 288 -9.72 12.05 -8.34
CA ASP A 288 -9.13 13.29 -8.86
C ASP A 288 -7.85 13.09 -9.66
N VAL A 289 -7.17 11.95 -9.49
CA VAL A 289 -5.85 11.71 -10.09
C VAL A 289 -5.76 10.41 -10.88
N VAL A 290 -6.75 9.52 -10.76
CA VAL A 290 -6.81 8.28 -11.56
C VAL A 290 -7.26 8.61 -12.99
N SER A 291 -6.58 8.05 -13.98
CA SER A 291 -6.93 8.17 -15.40
C SER A 291 -8.31 7.59 -15.69
N ALA A 292 -9.20 8.39 -16.28
CA ALA A 292 -10.51 7.93 -16.72
C ALA A 292 -10.42 7.04 -17.97
N GLU A 293 -9.46 7.31 -18.87
CA GLU A 293 -9.23 6.49 -20.06
C GLU A 293 -8.89 5.04 -19.69
N GLN A 294 -8.08 4.83 -18.66
CA GLN A 294 -7.61 3.53 -18.20
C GLN A 294 -8.49 2.87 -17.12
N LEU A 295 -9.63 3.48 -16.77
CA LEU A 295 -10.50 3.04 -15.67
C LEU A 295 -10.99 1.59 -15.83
N GLY A 296 -11.42 1.22 -17.04
CA GLY A 296 -11.94 -0.13 -17.30
C GLY A 296 -10.88 -1.22 -17.06
N THR A 297 -9.65 -0.99 -17.53
CA THR A 297 -8.52 -1.91 -17.34
C THR A 297 -8.15 -2.04 -15.87
N LEU A 298 -8.11 -0.92 -15.14
CA LEU A 298 -7.82 -0.89 -13.71
C LEU A 298 -8.82 -1.73 -12.91
N VAL A 299 -10.12 -1.49 -13.09
CA VAL A 299 -11.18 -2.19 -12.36
C VAL A 299 -11.24 -3.68 -12.72
N ALA A 300 -11.08 -4.01 -14.01
CA ALA A 300 -11.01 -5.41 -14.45
C ALA A 300 -9.80 -6.15 -13.85
N GLY A 301 -8.65 -5.47 -13.77
CA GLY A 301 -7.45 -6.00 -13.12
C GLY A 301 -7.69 -6.33 -11.65
N ALA A 302 -8.31 -5.41 -10.89
CA ALA A 302 -8.67 -5.65 -9.50
C ALA A 302 -9.67 -6.82 -9.34
N ALA A 303 -10.67 -6.91 -10.22
CA ALA A 303 -11.65 -8.01 -10.21
C ALA A 303 -11.04 -9.39 -10.52
N SER A 304 -9.91 -9.45 -11.25
CA SER A 304 -9.20 -10.72 -11.52
C SER A 304 -8.54 -11.36 -10.29
N MET A 305 -8.35 -10.58 -9.23
CA MET A 305 -7.72 -11.00 -7.96
C MET A 305 -8.71 -11.82 -7.11
N SER A 306 -9.00 -13.04 -7.60
CA SER A 306 -10.08 -13.91 -7.13
C SER A 306 -9.60 -15.10 -6.28
N GLN A 307 -8.29 -15.22 -6.03
CA GLN A 307 -7.74 -16.18 -5.09
C GLN A 307 -7.28 -15.45 -3.84
N ILE A 308 -7.69 -15.92 -2.67
CA ILE A 308 -7.21 -15.40 -1.39
C ILE A 308 -6.12 -16.31 -0.85
N VAL A 309 -5.08 -15.72 -0.26
CA VAL A 309 -4.09 -16.46 0.51
C VAL A 309 -4.76 -16.94 1.80
N THR A 310 -4.90 -18.25 1.94
CA THR A 310 -5.56 -18.89 3.08
C THR A 310 -4.59 -19.43 4.12
N GLY A 311 -3.28 -19.39 3.82
CA GLY A 311 -2.23 -19.72 4.77
C GLY A 311 -1.18 -20.68 4.20
N GLY A 312 -0.69 -21.60 5.03
CA GLY A 312 0.62 -22.25 4.91
C GLY A 312 1.41 -21.93 6.18
N GLU A 313 2.44 -22.71 6.54
CA GLU A 313 3.21 -22.46 7.78
C GLU A 313 3.73 -21.02 7.85
N HIS A 314 4.09 -20.46 6.69
CA HIS A 314 4.73 -19.15 6.53
C HIS A 314 3.93 -18.15 5.69
N GLY A 315 2.71 -18.48 5.26
CA GLY A 315 1.94 -17.63 4.31
C GLY A 315 2.76 -17.31 3.04
N LEU A 316 2.65 -16.09 2.53
CA LEU A 316 3.45 -15.64 1.38
C LEU A 316 4.95 -15.51 1.67
N ALA A 317 5.39 -15.41 2.93
CA ALA A 317 6.81 -15.42 3.26
C ALA A 317 7.48 -16.74 2.83
N GLY A 318 6.75 -17.85 2.83
CA GLY A 318 7.25 -19.13 2.30
C GLY A 318 7.67 -19.06 0.82
N LEU A 319 6.97 -18.27 -0.01
CA LEU A 319 7.38 -18.02 -1.40
C LEU A 319 8.68 -17.21 -1.46
N ILE A 320 8.81 -16.20 -0.60
CA ILE A 320 10.00 -15.35 -0.53
C ILE A 320 11.21 -16.17 -0.09
N ASP A 321 11.08 -16.97 0.96
CA ASP A 321 12.13 -17.87 1.45
C ASP A 321 12.50 -18.90 0.40
N SER A 322 11.50 -19.49 -0.25
CA SER A 322 11.70 -20.43 -1.35
C SER A 322 12.51 -19.80 -2.48
N LEU A 323 12.27 -18.54 -2.87
CA LEU A 323 13.04 -17.82 -3.91
C LEU A 323 14.44 -17.40 -3.46
N ALA A 324 14.61 -17.10 -2.16
CA ALA A 324 15.87 -16.67 -1.59
C ALA A 324 16.84 -17.82 -1.32
N ASP A 325 16.35 -19.05 -1.21
CA ASP A 325 17.17 -20.23 -0.92
C ASP A 325 18.37 -20.34 -1.89
N GLY A 326 19.56 -20.50 -1.31
CA GLY A 326 20.84 -20.57 -2.03
C GLY A 326 21.39 -19.26 -2.60
N LEU A 327 20.72 -18.12 -2.41
CA LEU A 327 21.20 -16.80 -2.85
C LEU A 327 22.07 -16.12 -1.78
N ASP A 328 23.02 -15.29 -2.22
CA ASP A 328 23.74 -14.38 -1.34
C ASP A 328 22.93 -13.08 -1.17
N VAL A 329 22.35 -12.88 0.00
CA VAL A 329 21.48 -11.74 0.31
C VAL A 329 22.03 -10.96 1.50
N LEU A 330 22.40 -9.70 1.24
CA LEU A 330 22.88 -8.74 2.23
C LEU A 330 21.70 -7.89 2.72
N VAL A 331 21.15 -8.26 3.88
CA VAL A 331 20.10 -7.49 4.56
C VAL A 331 20.68 -6.30 5.34
N SER A 332 19.81 -5.39 5.78
CA SER A 332 20.16 -4.18 6.54
C SER A 332 21.21 -3.31 5.84
N SER A 333 21.24 -3.35 4.50
CA SER A 333 22.28 -2.77 3.66
C SER A 333 21.69 -1.75 2.69
N PRO A 334 21.09 -0.64 3.16
CA PRO A 334 20.48 0.34 2.28
C PRO A 334 21.53 0.97 1.36
N VAL A 335 21.28 0.90 0.05
CA VAL A 335 22.11 1.55 -0.98
C VAL A 335 21.81 3.04 -0.98
N SER A 336 22.83 3.86 -0.73
CA SER A 336 22.72 5.32 -0.74
C SER A 336 23.07 5.94 -2.10
N THR A 337 23.88 5.26 -2.91
CA THR A 337 24.32 5.75 -4.21
C THR A 337 24.63 4.59 -5.16
N VAL A 338 24.14 4.67 -6.39
CA VAL A 338 24.42 3.78 -7.51
C VAL A 338 25.30 4.52 -8.51
N MET A 339 26.60 4.26 -8.46
CA MET A 339 27.55 4.80 -9.43
C MET A 339 27.65 3.85 -10.63
N TRP A 340 27.51 4.34 -11.86
CA TRP A 340 27.48 3.50 -13.05
C TRP A 340 28.18 4.14 -14.24
N GLY A 341 28.74 3.31 -15.13
CA GLY A 341 29.39 3.75 -16.36
C GLY A 341 29.94 2.58 -17.17
N GLU A 342 30.74 2.86 -18.19
CA GLU A 342 31.28 1.85 -19.10
C GLU A 342 32.06 0.73 -18.37
N ASN A 343 32.75 1.09 -17.28
CA ASN A 343 33.59 0.20 -16.48
C ASN A 343 32.83 -0.63 -15.42
N GLY A 344 31.50 -0.56 -15.39
CA GLY A 344 30.67 -1.32 -14.44
C GLY A 344 29.90 -0.43 -13.47
N VAL A 345 29.55 -0.99 -12.33
CA VAL A 345 28.70 -0.40 -11.31
C VAL A 345 29.37 -0.48 -9.93
N SER A 346 29.20 0.56 -9.11
CA SER A 346 29.57 0.57 -7.70
C SER A 346 28.39 1.02 -6.86
N LEU A 347 27.97 0.20 -5.90
CA LEU A 347 26.91 0.49 -4.94
C LEU A 347 27.55 0.96 -3.65
N ARG A 348 27.25 2.20 -3.24
CA ARG A 348 27.63 2.70 -1.92
C ARG A 348 26.51 2.41 -0.93
N LEU A 349 26.84 1.71 0.16
CA LEU A 349 25.92 1.41 1.25
C LEU A 349 25.91 2.56 2.26
N ALA A 350 24.80 2.74 2.98
CA ALA A 350 24.67 3.82 3.96
C ALA A 350 25.67 3.71 5.12
N GLN A 351 26.17 2.51 5.44
CA GLN A 351 27.24 2.32 6.43
C GLN A 351 28.63 2.70 5.92
N GLY A 352 28.77 3.10 4.64
CA GLY A 352 29.99 3.59 4.03
C GLY A 352 30.79 2.55 3.23
N GLU A 353 30.38 1.29 3.28
CA GLU A 353 30.95 0.22 2.46
C GLU A 353 30.53 0.37 0.99
N SER A 354 31.32 -0.20 0.07
CA SER A 354 31.00 -0.19 -1.36
C SER A 354 31.11 -1.59 -1.95
N LEU A 355 30.20 -1.89 -2.90
CA LEU A 355 30.12 -3.16 -3.60
C LEU A 355 30.22 -2.91 -5.11
N SER A 356 31.22 -3.50 -5.78
CA SER A 356 31.40 -3.37 -7.23
C SER A 356 30.79 -4.55 -7.99
N ALA A 357 30.08 -4.29 -9.08
CA ALA A 357 29.50 -5.30 -9.95
C ALA A 357 29.65 -4.88 -11.42
N ASP A 358 29.51 -5.81 -12.36
CA ASP A 358 29.54 -5.49 -13.79
C ASP A 358 28.22 -4.83 -14.22
N ARG A 359 27.10 -5.28 -13.63
CA ARG A 359 25.75 -4.76 -13.90
C ARG A 359 24.94 -4.69 -12.61
N VAL A 360 23.87 -3.88 -12.64
CA VAL A 360 22.90 -3.82 -11.56
C VAL A 360 21.46 -3.88 -12.08
N LEU A 361 20.65 -4.66 -11.38
CA LEU A 361 19.20 -4.64 -11.48
C LEU A 361 18.60 -3.85 -10.32
N VAL A 362 17.90 -2.77 -10.65
CA VAL A 362 17.17 -1.94 -9.69
C VAL A 362 15.74 -2.48 -9.56
N THR A 363 15.37 -2.95 -8.37
CA THR A 363 14.00 -3.40 -8.06
C THR A 363 13.33 -2.58 -6.95
N ILE A 364 13.85 -1.36 -6.77
CA ILE A 364 13.37 -0.39 -5.79
C ILE A 364 11.93 0.05 -6.14
N PRO A 365 11.03 0.18 -5.15
CA PRO A 365 9.66 0.64 -5.39
C PRO A 365 9.58 2.00 -6.08
N LEU A 366 8.56 2.19 -6.93
CA LEU A 366 8.34 3.43 -7.68
C LEU A 366 8.30 4.67 -6.77
N GLY A 367 7.56 4.60 -5.65
CA GLY A 367 7.45 5.71 -4.70
C GLY A 367 8.80 6.12 -4.08
N VAL A 368 9.76 5.20 -3.97
CA VAL A 368 11.13 5.53 -3.53
C VAL A 368 11.89 6.21 -4.67
N LEU A 369 11.78 5.71 -5.92
CA LEU A 369 12.41 6.33 -7.09
C LEU A 369 11.92 7.77 -7.32
N GLN A 370 10.63 8.04 -7.08
CA GLN A 370 10.03 9.38 -7.19
C GLN A 370 10.55 10.39 -6.14
N GLN A 371 11.15 9.90 -5.05
CA GLN A 371 11.56 10.74 -3.92
C GLN A 371 13.09 10.84 -3.80
N GLU A 372 13.83 9.86 -4.30
CA GLU A 372 15.29 9.75 -4.18
C GLU A 372 15.99 10.10 -5.51
N SER A 373 15.85 11.35 -5.96
CA SER A 373 16.41 11.81 -7.25
C SER A 373 17.95 11.79 -7.31
N THR A 374 18.64 11.72 -6.16
CA THR A 374 20.10 11.69 -6.05
C THR A 374 20.68 10.28 -5.94
N LEU A 375 19.87 9.23 -6.09
CA LEU A 375 20.34 7.85 -5.93
C LEU A 375 21.36 7.44 -7.01
N PHE A 376 21.32 8.03 -8.20
CA PHE A 376 22.13 7.60 -9.36
C PHE A 376 23.23 8.60 -9.70
N GLU A 377 24.44 8.09 -9.95
CA GLU A 377 25.60 8.87 -10.42
C GLU A 377 26.25 8.20 -11.65
N PRO A 378 26.22 8.80 -12.85
CA PRO A 378 25.53 10.05 -13.19
C PRO A 378 24.01 9.93 -13.03
N ALA A 379 23.34 11.10 -12.95
CA ALA A 379 21.89 11.17 -12.84
C ALA A 379 21.20 10.45 -14.01
N LEU A 380 20.01 9.91 -13.76
CA LEU A 380 19.18 9.32 -14.80
C LEU A 380 18.82 10.38 -15.87
N PRO A 381 18.69 9.99 -17.15
CA PRO A 381 18.30 10.92 -18.19
C PRO A 381 16.87 11.45 -17.97
N GLY A 382 16.59 12.66 -18.43
CA GLY A 382 15.31 13.36 -18.21
C GLY A 382 14.08 12.53 -18.58
N TRP A 383 14.09 11.88 -19.74
CA TRP A 383 12.98 11.02 -20.18
C TRP A 383 12.67 9.86 -19.22
N LYS A 384 13.66 9.37 -18.46
CA LYS A 384 13.45 8.31 -17.46
C LYS A 384 12.90 8.89 -16.15
N LEU A 385 13.31 10.09 -15.77
CA LEU A 385 12.72 10.81 -14.65
C LEU A 385 11.26 11.16 -14.94
N ASP A 386 10.96 11.67 -16.14
CA ASP A 386 9.59 11.94 -16.59
C ASP A 386 8.72 10.67 -16.54
N ALA A 387 9.27 9.51 -16.93
CA ALA A 387 8.58 8.23 -16.84
C ALA A 387 8.33 7.76 -15.40
N ILE A 388 9.29 8.00 -14.48
CA ILE A 388 9.13 7.72 -13.04
C ILE A 388 8.01 8.58 -12.46
N ASP A 389 7.94 9.87 -12.83
CA ASP A 389 6.97 10.81 -12.27
C ASP A 389 5.57 10.70 -12.89
N ALA A 390 5.47 10.18 -14.12
CA ALA A 390 4.20 10.01 -14.82
C ALA A 390 3.31 8.92 -14.20
N ILE A 391 3.90 7.87 -13.65
CA ILE A 391 3.15 6.73 -13.11
C ILE A 391 2.72 7.01 -11.67
N GLY A 392 1.45 6.75 -11.34
CA GLY A 392 0.94 6.96 -10.00
C GLY A 392 1.47 5.91 -9.02
N MET A 393 1.80 6.33 -7.79
CA MET A 393 2.09 5.42 -6.67
C MET A 393 0.95 5.51 -5.65
N GLY A 394 0.13 4.46 -5.59
CA GLY A 394 -1.05 4.40 -4.73
C GLY A 394 -0.72 3.89 -3.34
N THR A 395 -1.58 4.21 -2.37
CA THR A 395 -1.47 3.70 -1.00
C THR A 395 -2.74 2.94 -0.62
N VAL A 396 -2.55 1.68 -0.22
CA VAL A 396 -3.56 0.81 0.39
C VAL A 396 -2.91 0.10 1.56
N ASP A 397 -3.52 0.23 2.74
CA ASP A 397 -3.13 -0.44 3.95
C ASP A 397 -4.18 -1.47 4.38
N THR A 398 -3.74 -2.47 5.13
CA THR A 398 -4.59 -3.49 5.71
C THR A 398 -4.59 -3.39 7.24
N VAL A 399 -5.72 -3.72 7.85
CA VAL A 399 -5.84 -3.93 9.29
C VAL A 399 -6.52 -5.25 9.57
N TRP A 400 -5.79 -6.16 10.21
CA TRP A 400 -6.29 -7.44 10.67
C TRP A 400 -6.79 -7.31 12.09
N VAL A 401 -8.00 -7.78 12.35
CA VAL A 401 -8.62 -7.74 13.67
C VAL A 401 -9.21 -9.09 13.99
N GLN A 402 -8.80 -9.68 15.12
CA GLN A 402 -9.37 -10.93 15.64
C GLN A 402 -10.22 -10.64 16.86
N PHE A 403 -11.41 -11.23 16.91
CA PHE A 403 -12.31 -11.17 18.06
C PHE A 403 -12.39 -12.51 18.80
N ALA A 404 -13.05 -12.54 19.95
CA ALA A 404 -13.33 -13.79 20.64
C ALA A 404 -14.44 -14.59 19.92
N GLU A 405 -15.43 -13.88 19.39
CA GLU A 405 -16.59 -14.41 18.67
C GLU A 405 -16.95 -13.48 17.51
N ALA A 406 -17.53 -14.03 16.45
CA ALA A 406 -17.99 -13.24 15.30
C ALA A 406 -19.31 -12.54 15.65
N PHE A 407 -19.24 -11.25 15.99
CA PHE A 407 -20.41 -10.48 16.44
C PHE A 407 -21.28 -9.92 15.30
N TRP A 408 -20.77 -9.90 14.07
CA TRP A 408 -21.43 -9.29 12.89
C TRP A 408 -22.59 -10.10 12.31
N ALA A 409 -22.82 -11.33 12.81
CA ALA A 409 -23.98 -12.19 12.50
C ALA A 409 -24.32 -12.33 11.01
N THR A 410 -23.31 -12.40 10.15
CA THR A 410 -23.45 -12.62 8.70
C THR A 410 -22.31 -13.49 8.16
N ASP A 411 -22.62 -14.28 7.13
CA ASP A 411 -21.66 -15.09 6.36
C ASP A 411 -21.18 -14.37 5.09
N ALA A 412 -21.62 -13.13 4.85
CA ALA A 412 -21.10 -12.30 3.76
C ALA A 412 -19.58 -12.16 3.88
N THR A 413 -18.87 -12.35 2.77
CA THR A 413 -17.40 -12.32 2.75
C THR A 413 -16.84 -10.90 2.66
N VAL A 414 -17.66 -9.94 2.23
CA VAL A 414 -17.30 -8.52 2.13
C VAL A 414 -18.37 -7.68 2.80
N LEU A 415 -17.97 -6.90 3.80
CA LEU A 415 -18.84 -6.01 4.56
C LEU A 415 -18.46 -4.56 4.27
N SER A 416 -19.40 -3.73 3.85
CA SER A 416 -19.16 -2.30 3.66
C SER A 416 -20.33 -1.46 4.16
N THR A 417 -20.07 -0.17 4.35
CA THR A 417 -21.08 0.77 4.81
C THR A 417 -21.40 1.79 3.73
N ILE A 418 -22.65 2.21 3.66
CA ILE A 418 -23.13 3.29 2.78
C ILE A 418 -23.87 4.34 3.60
N GLY A 419 -23.93 5.55 3.08
CA GLY A 419 -24.70 6.64 3.65
C GLY A 419 -24.21 7.98 3.12
N PRO A 420 -24.96 9.05 3.38
CA PRO A 420 -24.58 10.38 2.92
C PRO A 420 -23.25 10.77 3.56
N ASP A 421 -22.34 11.31 2.75
CA ASP A 421 -21.20 12.04 3.26
C ASP A 421 -21.73 13.17 4.14
N SER A 422 -21.51 13.07 5.45
CA SER A 422 -21.91 14.11 6.41
C SER A 422 -21.23 15.47 6.15
N GLY A 423 -20.42 15.60 5.09
CA GLY A 423 -19.68 16.80 4.68
C GLY A 423 -20.43 17.78 3.77
N GLN A 424 -21.61 17.46 3.22
CA GLN A 424 -22.39 18.45 2.46
C GLN A 424 -23.34 19.27 3.35
N GLN A 425 -22.78 20.03 4.29
CA GLN A 425 -23.43 21.23 4.84
C GLN A 425 -22.50 22.44 4.70
N ASN A 426 -22.20 22.84 3.46
CA ASN A 426 -21.85 24.23 3.16
C ASN A 426 -21.88 24.47 1.64
N THR A 427 -23.07 24.74 1.09
CA THR A 427 -23.18 25.44 -0.20
C THR A 427 -22.86 26.93 0.02
N GLY A 428 -21.58 27.23 0.15
CA GLY A 428 -21.06 28.60 0.09
C GLY A 428 -20.50 28.86 -1.31
N THR A 429 -21.16 29.72 -2.07
CA THR A 429 -20.81 30.15 -3.43
C THR A 429 -19.30 30.52 -3.55
N PRO A 430 -18.51 29.96 -4.49
CA PRO A 430 -17.15 30.43 -4.71
C PRO A 430 -17.19 31.73 -5.53
N SER A 431 -16.74 32.83 -4.93
CA SER A 431 -16.43 34.06 -5.64
C SER A 431 -15.10 33.89 -6.38
N ALA A 432 -15.15 33.96 -7.71
CA ALA A 432 -13.97 33.84 -8.57
C ALA A 432 -13.03 35.04 -8.41
N THR A 433 -11.73 34.77 -8.20
CA THR A 433 -10.65 35.66 -8.67
C THR A 433 -9.42 34.80 -8.94
N PRO A 434 -8.79 34.87 -10.13
CA PRO A 434 -7.65 34.05 -10.47
C PRO A 434 -6.34 34.76 -10.08
N SER A 435 -5.44 34.05 -9.40
CA SER A 435 -4.03 34.44 -9.27
C SER A 435 -3.14 33.22 -9.40
N ASP A 436 -2.25 33.28 -10.38
CA ASP A 436 -1.23 32.30 -10.76
C ASP A 436 -0.12 32.15 -9.69
N GLU A 437 0.10 30.93 -9.20
CA GLU A 437 1.42 30.32 -8.89
C GLU A 437 1.23 28.88 -8.34
N PRO A 438 1.99 27.87 -8.83
CA PRO A 438 1.82 26.49 -8.38
C PRO A 438 2.67 26.25 -7.12
N THR A 439 2.05 26.42 -5.95
CA THR A 439 2.58 25.91 -4.68
C THR A 439 1.73 24.72 -4.23
N ALA A 440 2.38 23.57 -4.09
CA ALA A 440 1.77 22.37 -3.53
C ALA A 440 1.22 22.69 -2.13
N THR A 441 -0.10 22.66 -2.00
CA THR A 441 -0.81 22.83 -0.72
C THR A 441 -1.10 21.43 -0.15
N PRO A 442 -0.94 21.18 1.16
CA PRO A 442 -1.28 19.89 1.76
C PRO A 442 -2.77 19.60 1.57
N GLY A 443 -3.08 18.37 1.18
CA GLY A 443 -4.46 17.87 1.03
C GLY A 443 -5.32 18.21 2.25
N SER A 444 -6.51 18.73 1.96
CA SER A 444 -7.51 19.21 2.91
C SER A 444 -7.91 18.13 3.93
N ALA A 445 -7.61 18.37 5.20
CA ALA A 445 -8.08 17.57 6.33
C ALA A 445 -9.62 17.59 6.55
N ASP A 446 -10.39 18.12 5.60
CA ASP A 446 -11.84 18.34 5.70
C ASP A 446 -12.65 17.37 4.80
N GLN A 447 -12.03 16.67 3.85
CA GLN A 447 -12.73 15.77 2.90
C GLN A 447 -13.03 14.36 3.47
N THR A 448 -12.37 13.96 4.54
CA THR A 448 -12.51 12.64 5.18
C THR A 448 -13.36 12.68 6.45
N ALA A 449 -13.78 13.88 6.88
CA ALA A 449 -14.49 14.08 8.14
C ALA A 449 -15.87 13.41 8.12
N GLY A 450 -16.09 12.48 9.05
CA GLY A 450 -17.37 11.75 9.21
C GLY A 450 -17.56 10.55 8.27
N ARG A 451 -16.70 10.38 7.27
CA ARG A 451 -16.66 9.19 6.40
C ARG A 451 -16.01 7.99 7.09
N ASN A 452 -16.35 6.79 6.62
CA ASN A 452 -15.79 5.55 7.13
C ASN A 452 -14.37 5.35 6.55
N PRO A 453 -13.33 5.25 7.40
CA PRO A 453 -11.96 5.10 6.92
C PRO A 453 -11.63 3.72 6.35
N VAL A 454 -12.49 2.71 6.58
CA VAL A 454 -12.32 1.36 6.05
C VAL A 454 -13.27 1.20 4.86
N ALA A 455 -12.70 1.10 3.67
CA ALA A 455 -13.45 0.92 2.41
C ALA A 455 -14.38 -0.29 2.49
N TYR A 456 -13.82 -1.42 2.91
CA TYR A 456 -14.59 -2.64 3.20
C TYR A 456 -13.80 -3.55 4.14
N TRP A 457 -14.53 -4.44 4.81
CA TRP A 457 -14.02 -5.51 5.63
C TRP A 457 -14.15 -6.85 4.90
N THR A 458 -13.04 -7.57 4.76
CA THR A 458 -13.03 -8.97 4.31
C THR A 458 -13.28 -9.87 5.51
N ASN A 459 -14.36 -10.63 5.49
CA ASN A 459 -14.72 -11.58 6.54
C ASN A 459 -14.06 -12.93 6.27
N LEU A 460 -13.09 -13.30 7.11
CA LEU A 460 -12.35 -14.56 6.98
C LEU A 460 -12.99 -15.71 7.76
N ALA A 461 -14.04 -15.48 8.55
CA ALA A 461 -14.68 -16.53 9.34
C ALA A 461 -15.24 -17.67 8.48
N PRO A 462 -15.91 -17.42 7.33
CA PRO A 462 -16.37 -18.50 6.45
C PRO A 462 -15.25 -19.38 5.89
N LEU A 463 -14.02 -18.86 5.77
CA LEU A 463 -12.88 -19.56 5.18
C LEU A 463 -11.99 -20.25 6.23
N THR A 464 -11.80 -19.61 7.37
CA THR A 464 -10.82 -20.01 8.40
C THR A 464 -11.48 -20.62 9.64
N GLY A 465 -12.80 -20.48 9.79
CA GLY A 465 -13.53 -20.79 11.02
C GLY A 465 -13.21 -19.87 12.20
N SER A 466 -12.36 -18.85 12.00
CA SER A 466 -11.91 -17.93 13.04
C SER A 466 -12.54 -16.54 12.85
N PRO A 467 -12.97 -15.87 13.93
CA PRO A 467 -13.60 -14.55 13.87
C PRO A 467 -12.57 -13.45 13.57
N ILE A 468 -12.18 -13.36 12.30
CA ILE A 468 -11.18 -12.42 11.78
C ILE A 468 -11.81 -11.56 10.68
N LEU A 469 -11.62 -10.25 10.80
CA LEU A 469 -11.91 -9.28 9.75
C LEU A 469 -10.60 -8.64 9.28
N VAL A 470 -10.49 -8.41 7.98
CA VAL A 470 -9.39 -7.64 7.37
C VAL A 470 -9.96 -6.39 6.73
N GLY A 471 -9.66 -5.22 7.29
CA GLY A 471 -10.09 -3.94 6.76
C GLY A 471 -9.13 -3.46 5.68
N THR A 472 -9.67 -3.03 4.55
CA THR A 472 -8.94 -2.35 3.48
C THR A 472 -9.08 -0.84 3.66
N ILE A 473 -7.95 -0.13 3.80
CA ILE A 473 -7.88 1.32 3.97
C ILE A 473 -7.14 1.87 2.74
N ALA A 474 -7.76 2.74 1.96
CA ALA A 474 -7.20 3.16 0.68
C ALA A 474 -7.03 4.69 0.57
N ALA A 475 -6.17 5.11 -0.34
CA ALA A 475 -5.97 6.49 -0.76
C ALA A 475 -5.72 7.46 0.42
N GLU A 476 -6.52 8.51 0.53
CA GLU A 476 -6.39 9.55 1.56
C GLU A 476 -6.53 9.01 2.98
N PHE A 477 -7.40 8.02 3.21
CA PHE A 477 -7.55 7.40 4.52
C PHE A 477 -6.30 6.62 4.93
N ALA A 478 -5.59 5.99 3.99
CA ALA A 478 -4.36 5.27 4.32
C ALA A 478 -3.28 6.25 4.81
N ALA A 479 -3.15 7.41 4.16
CA ALA A 479 -2.24 8.47 4.60
C ALA A 479 -2.67 9.09 5.94
N GLU A 480 -3.96 9.38 6.12
CA GLU A 480 -4.52 9.94 7.37
C GLU A 480 -4.28 9.00 8.55
N LEU A 481 -4.72 7.74 8.43
CA LEU A 481 -4.61 6.74 9.50
C LEU A 481 -3.16 6.32 9.74
N GLY A 482 -2.31 6.36 8.73
CA GLY A 482 -0.88 6.12 8.83
C GLY A 482 -0.15 7.12 9.74
N ALA A 483 -0.68 8.34 9.90
CA ALA A 483 -0.13 9.37 10.78
C ALA A 483 -0.62 9.31 12.22
N LEU A 484 -1.65 8.50 12.52
CA LEU A 484 -2.23 8.38 13.86
C LEU A 484 -1.39 7.48 14.78
N SER A 485 -1.50 7.75 16.09
CA SER A 485 -1.03 6.81 17.11
C SER A 485 -1.82 5.50 17.07
N ASP A 486 -1.27 4.41 17.60
CA ASP A 486 -1.93 3.10 17.56
C ASP A 486 -3.28 3.09 18.29
N ASP A 487 -3.43 3.85 19.37
CA ASP A 487 -4.69 3.99 20.11
C ASP A 487 -5.75 4.75 19.29
N GLU A 488 -5.37 5.86 18.65
CA GLU A 488 -6.26 6.66 17.79
C GLU A 488 -6.67 5.87 16.54
N PHE A 489 -5.70 5.20 15.91
CA PHE A 489 -5.95 4.28 14.80
C PHE A 489 -6.95 3.19 15.20
N THR A 490 -6.70 2.51 16.31
CA THR A 490 -7.55 1.41 16.80
C THR A 490 -8.96 1.90 17.07
N ALA A 491 -9.13 3.04 17.75
CA ALA A 491 -10.45 3.60 18.01
C ALA A 491 -11.19 3.96 16.71
N ARG A 492 -10.49 4.56 15.75
CA ARG A 492 -11.07 5.03 14.48
C ARG A 492 -11.48 3.86 13.57
N VAL A 493 -10.66 2.82 13.50
CA VAL A 493 -10.97 1.59 12.76
C VAL A 493 -12.07 0.78 13.43
N LEU A 494 -12.05 0.59 14.75
CA LEU A 494 -13.12 -0.17 15.42
C LEU A 494 -14.47 0.54 15.35
N ALA A 495 -14.50 1.88 15.25
CA ALA A 495 -15.73 2.64 15.04
C ALA A 495 -16.41 2.31 13.71
N SER A 496 -15.67 1.88 12.67
CA SER A 496 -16.28 1.49 11.39
C SER A 496 -17.07 0.18 11.48
N LEU A 497 -16.88 -0.61 12.55
CA LEU A 497 -17.61 -1.85 12.78
C LEU A 497 -18.91 -1.67 13.58
N ALA A 498 -19.21 -0.46 14.03
CA ALA A 498 -20.42 -0.17 14.81
C ALA A 498 -21.73 -0.63 14.12
N PRO A 499 -21.92 -0.46 12.79
CA PRO A 499 -23.12 -0.92 12.08
C PRO A 499 -23.36 -2.45 12.11
N TYR A 500 -22.35 -3.23 12.50
CA TYR A 500 -22.41 -4.68 12.61
C TYR A 500 -22.57 -5.16 14.05
N SER A 501 -22.63 -4.26 15.03
CA SER A 501 -22.73 -4.63 16.45
C SER A 501 -24.15 -5.07 16.83
N PRO A 502 -24.29 -6.08 17.73
CA PRO A 502 -25.60 -6.48 18.25
C PRO A 502 -26.29 -5.29 18.94
N GLY A 503 -27.40 -4.81 18.37
CA GLY A 503 -28.16 -3.66 18.87
C GLY A 503 -28.26 -2.46 17.92
N ALA A 504 -27.54 -2.46 16.78
CA ALA A 504 -27.71 -1.44 15.75
C ALA A 504 -29.17 -1.39 15.22
N ASP A 505 -29.79 -2.56 15.03
CA ASP A 505 -31.20 -2.69 14.61
C ASP A 505 -32.21 -2.09 15.61
N ALA A 506 -31.84 -1.94 16.89
CA ALA A 506 -32.77 -1.52 17.94
C ALA A 506 -32.96 0.01 18.04
N LEU A 507 -32.09 0.80 17.40
CA LEU A 507 -32.17 2.27 17.45
C LEU A 507 -33.06 2.88 16.35
N GLY A 508 -33.50 2.09 15.36
CA GLY A 508 -34.43 2.53 14.31
C GLY A 508 -35.91 2.29 14.59
N ALA A 509 -36.25 1.55 15.65
CA ALA A 509 -37.62 1.13 15.94
C ALA A 509 -38.21 1.81 17.19
N THR A 510 -38.22 3.15 17.24
CA THR A 510 -39.16 3.84 18.13
C THR A 510 -40.53 3.88 17.47
N SER A 511 -41.33 2.83 17.73
CA SER A 511 -42.77 2.85 17.49
C SER A 511 -43.41 3.95 18.34
N PRO A 512 -44.31 4.80 17.80
CA PRO A 512 -45.01 5.78 18.63
C PRO A 512 -45.99 5.02 19.53
N ALA A 513 -45.77 5.09 20.84
CA ALA A 513 -46.72 4.60 21.84
C ALA A 513 -48.04 5.41 21.75
N PRO A 514 -49.19 4.78 22.08
CA PRO A 514 -50.54 5.19 21.64
C PRO A 514 -51.02 6.54 22.17
#